data_AF-A0A9Q0N5Y4-F1
#
_entry.id   AF-A0A9Q0N5Y4-F1
#
_cell.length_a   1.000
_cell.length_b   1.000
_cell.length_c   1.000
_cell.angle_alpha   90.00
_cell.angle_beta   90.00
_cell.angle_gamma   90.00
#
_symmetry.space_group_name_H-M   'P 1'
#
loop_
_entity.id
_entity.type
_entity.pdbx_description
1 polymer ?
#
loop_
_entity_poly.entity_id
_entity_poly.type
_entity_poly.pdbx_seq_one_letter_code
_entity_poly.pdbx_strand_id
1 'polypeptide(L)'
;MAQSKNECPSFNCSGKLLWGQLHCILEGLLSKDEDSGCVIPEAEPTGTILQRNFKYKVKAFPGRWEVKELVVQTEWKEEPFLAGFIIYCNEVAKPADVLKTCSELGMTSDVSKNVIYVNRYDWSWAHDLGDAPEELLFDANEEDGWSVINQFKENLAAQKDNSLIKEALLVDNKPVGVHLACPHTEYELGWLVFHPIKRDELIAIVYDGAYTGLEGNISLVD
;
A
#
# COMPACT_ATOMS: atom_id res chain seq x y z
N MET A 1 -29.18 -22.58 -2.41
CA MET A 1 -27.98 -22.40 -1.57
C MET A 1 -27.78 -20.90 -1.43
N ALA A 2 -27.82 -20.36 -0.21
CA ALA A 2 -27.47 -18.97 0.01
C ALA A 2 -25.96 -18.84 -0.20
N GLN A 3 -25.52 -18.00 -1.14
CA GLN A 3 -24.12 -17.58 -1.19
C GLN A 3 -23.81 -16.94 0.17
N SER A 4 -22.86 -17.50 0.92
CA SER A 4 -22.31 -16.80 2.07
C SER A 4 -21.81 -15.46 1.55
N LYS A 5 -22.25 -14.35 2.16
CA LYS A 5 -21.61 -13.05 1.91
C LYS A 5 -20.13 -13.24 2.17
N ASN A 6 -19.31 -13.14 1.13
CA ASN A 6 -17.87 -13.08 1.32
C ASN A 6 -17.62 -11.82 2.11
N GLU A 7 -17.21 -11.97 3.36
CA GLU A 7 -16.83 -10.81 4.17
C GLU A 7 -15.60 -10.17 3.51
N CYS A 8 -15.72 -8.87 3.23
CA CYS A 8 -14.62 -8.04 2.75
C CYS A 8 -13.40 -8.19 3.69
N PRO A 9 -12.19 -8.42 3.16
CA PRO A 9 -10.99 -8.56 3.98
C PRO A 9 -10.83 -7.35 4.91
N SER A 10 -10.52 -7.61 6.18
CA SER A 10 -10.36 -6.55 7.18
C SER A 10 -9.33 -6.91 8.23
N PHE A 11 -8.74 -5.89 8.87
CA PHE A 11 -7.75 -6.04 9.93
C PHE A 11 -7.85 -4.88 10.92
N ASN A 12 -7.28 -5.04 12.13
CA ASN A 12 -7.23 -3.97 13.12
C ASN A 12 -5.85 -3.32 13.13
N CYS A 13 -5.79 -2.00 12.98
CA CYS A 13 -4.58 -1.20 13.08
C CYS A 13 -4.42 -0.61 14.49
N SER A 14 -3.21 -0.70 15.05
CA SER A 14 -2.87 -0.13 16.37
C SER A 14 -2.39 1.32 16.31
N GLY A 15 -2.25 1.89 15.11
CA GLY A 15 -1.79 3.26 14.93
C GLY A 15 -0.61 3.41 13.95
N LYS A 16 -0.10 2.30 13.40
CA LYS A 16 0.96 2.31 12.37
C LYS A 16 0.65 1.31 11.27
N LEU A 17 1.00 1.67 10.04
CA LEU A 17 0.90 0.78 8.89
C LEU A 17 2.20 0.77 8.10
N LEU A 18 2.49 -0.40 7.54
CA LEU A 18 3.46 -0.58 6.50
C LEU A 18 2.72 -0.65 5.17
N TRP A 19 3.31 -0.12 4.11
CA TRP A 19 2.62 0.01 2.83
C TRP A 19 3.58 -0.22 1.65
N GLY A 20 3.02 -0.66 0.52
CA GLY A 20 3.76 -0.97 -0.70
C GLY A 20 3.84 -2.46 -0.98
N GLN A 21 4.72 -2.83 -1.92
CA GLN A 21 5.02 -4.22 -2.24
C GLN A 21 5.85 -4.89 -1.13
N LEU A 22 6.12 -6.20 -1.26
CA LEU A 22 6.74 -6.97 -0.18
C LEU A 22 8.09 -6.37 0.28
N HIS A 23 9.00 -6.07 -0.63
CA HIS A 23 10.29 -5.45 -0.29
C HIS A 23 10.13 -4.04 0.29
N CYS A 24 9.15 -3.25 -0.15
CA CYS A 24 8.80 -1.97 0.49
C CYS A 24 8.40 -2.18 1.95
N ILE A 25 7.57 -3.19 2.21
CA ILE A 25 7.19 -3.57 3.58
C ILE A 25 8.46 -3.93 4.35
N LEU A 26 9.39 -4.69 3.77
CA LEU A 26 10.66 -5.03 4.41
C LEU A 26 11.53 -3.80 4.74
N GLU A 27 11.67 -2.87 3.81
CA GLU A 27 12.37 -1.61 4.04
C GLU A 27 11.67 -0.78 5.13
N GLY A 28 10.34 -0.71 5.08
CA GLY A 28 9.52 -0.02 6.07
C GLY A 28 9.63 -0.63 7.46
N LEU A 29 9.82 -1.94 7.58
CA LEU A 29 10.11 -2.59 8.86
C LEU A 29 11.41 -2.06 9.47
N LEU A 30 12.46 -1.94 8.65
CA LEU A 30 13.80 -1.55 9.08
C LEU A 30 13.97 -0.03 9.27
N SER A 31 13.11 0.78 8.64
CA SER A 31 13.16 2.23 8.78
C SER A 31 13.00 2.68 10.24
N LYS A 32 13.68 3.75 10.65
CA LYS A 32 13.44 4.42 11.95
C LYS A 32 12.44 5.57 11.83
N ASP A 33 12.20 6.02 10.60
CA ASP A 33 11.39 7.17 10.28
C ASP A 33 10.03 6.74 9.69
N GLU A 34 9.10 7.69 9.64
CA GLU A 34 7.73 7.52 9.16
C GLU A 34 7.44 8.52 8.04
N ASP A 35 6.69 8.07 7.03
CA ASP A 35 6.06 8.95 6.05
C ASP A 35 5.02 9.84 6.74
N SER A 36 4.75 11.01 6.16
CA SER A 36 3.83 11.98 6.73
C SER A 36 3.07 12.72 5.63
N GLY A 37 1.79 12.99 5.85
CA GLY A 37 0.99 13.86 4.98
C GLY A 37 1.46 15.32 4.97
N CYS A 38 2.39 15.69 5.86
CA CYS A 38 2.95 17.04 5.95
C CYS A 38 4.19 17.25 5.09
N VAL A 39 4.90 16.18 4.71
CA VAL A 39 6.20 16.25 4.03
C VAL A 39 6.26 15.17 2.96
N ILE A 40 6.49 15.59 1.72
CA ILE A 40 6.83 14.66 0.63
C ILE A 40 8.36 14.56 0.58
N PRO A 41 8.94 13.35 0.49
CA PRO A 41 10.38 13.19 0.32
C PRO A 41 10.89 14.00 -0.87
N GLU A 42 12.09 14.56 -0.73
CA GLU A 42 12.74 15.26 -1.83
C GLU A 42 12.90 14.31 -3.03
N ALA A 43 12.75 14.89 -4.22
CA ALA A 43 13.00 14.15 -5.44
C ALA A 43 14.50 13.92 -5.60
N GLU A 44 14.88 12.73 -6.07
CA GLU A 44 16.26 12.44 -6.43
C GLU A 44 16.74 13.44 -7.51
N PRO A 45 17.95 14.00 -7.38
CA PRO A 45 18.44 15.07 -8.24
C PRO A 45 18.79 14.60 -9.66
N THR A 46 18.76 13.29 -9.93
CA THR A 46 19.23 12.68 -11.17
C THR A 46 18.23 11.67 -11.71
N GLY A 47 18.22 11.49 -13.04
CA GLY A 47 17.40 10.49 -13.73
C GLY A 47 16.42 11.11 -14.73
N THR A 48 15.78 10.25 -15.53
CA THR A 48 14.71 10.64 -16.45
C THR A 48 13.32 10.52 -15.84
N ILE A 49 13.25 10.02 -14.60
CA ILE A 49 12.01 9.80 -13.85
C ILE A 49 12.09 10.47 -12.48
N LEU A 50 10.94 10.94 -12.00
CA LEU A 50 10.81 11.53 -10.67
C LEU A 50 10.78 10.42 -9.62
N GLN A 51 11.86 10.26 -8.87
CA GLN A 51 12.00 9.25 -7.81
C GLN A 51 11.98 9.91 -6.43
N ARG A 52 11.40 9.23 -5.44
CA ARG A 52 11.32 9.71 -4.06
C ARG A 52 11.50 8.54 -3.09
N ASN A 53 12.34 8.71 -2.07
CA ASN A 53 12.59 7.64 -1.10
C ASN A 53 11.59 7.72 0.07
N PHE A 54 10.44 7.11 -0.11
CA PHE A 54 9.48 6.90 0.97
C PHE A 54 10.03 5.94 2.03
N LYS A 55 9.43 5.96 3.22
CA LYS A 55 9.82 5.12 4.35
C LYS A 55 9.00 3.85 4.45
N TYR A 56 7.92 3.72 3.67
CA TYR A 56 7.02 2.56 3.64
C TYR A 56 6.44 2.18 5.01
N LYS A 57 6.43 3.17 5.90
CA LYS A 57 6.00 3.08 7.30
C LYS A 57 5.35 4.41 7.64
N VAL A 58 4.13 4.38 8.15
CA VAL A 58 3.33 5.60 8.33
C VAL A 58 2.49 5.50 9.59
N LYS A 59 2.25 6.62 10.28
CA LYS A 59 1.21 6.66 11.31
C LYS A 59 -0.15 6.53 10.66
N ALA A 60 -1.00 5.71 11.26
CA ALA A 60 -2.32 5.42 10.73
C ALA A 60 -3.36 5.61 11.83
N PHE A 61 -4.59 5.87 11.44
CA PHE A 61 -5.68 5.94 12.39
C PHE A 61 -5.91 4.56 13.04
N PRO A 62 -5.94 4.44 14.38
CA PRO A 62 -6.19 3.18 15.04
C PRO A 62 -7.67 2.79 14.86
N GLY A 63 -7.93 1.52 14.55
CA GLY A 63 -9.28 1.06 14.25
C GLY A 63 -9.33 -0.11 13.29
N ARG A 64 -10.51 -0.41 12.78
CA ARG A 64 -10.76 -1.45 11.81
C ARG A 64 -10.57 -0.91 10.40
N TRP A 65 -9.65 -1.53 9.68
CA TRP A 65 -9.37 -1.25 8.29
C TRP A 65 -10.00 -2.32 7.41
N GLU A 66 -10.57 -1.88 6.29
CA GLU A 66 -11.24 -2.73 5.31
C GLU A 66 -10.57 -2.58 3.95
N VAL A 67 -10.55 -3.66 3.17
CA VAL A 67 -9.96 -3.71 1.83
C VAL A 67 -11.04 -4.00 0.81
N LYS A 68 -11.37 -3.02 -0.02
CA LYS A 68 -12.35 -3.19 -1.09
C LYS A 68 -11.69 -3.20 -2.46
N GLU A 69 -12.20 -4.07 -3.32
CA GLU A 69 -11.89 -4.07 -4.75
C GLU A 69 -12.50 -2.83 -5.41
N LEU A 70 -11.69 -2.17 -6.23
CA LEU A 70 -12.07 -1.06 -7.08
C LEU A 70 -12.35 -1.60 -8.48
N VAL A 71 -13.62 -1.55 -8.88
CA VAL A 71 -14.08 -1.95 -10.20
C VAL A 71 -14.41 -0.70 -11.00
N VAL A 72 -13.92 -0.65 -12.22
CA VAL A 72 -14.06 0.53 -13.08
C VAL A 72 -14.63 0.15 -14.43
N GLN A 73 -15.52 1.00 -14.94
CA GLN A 73 -15.98 1.00 -16.31
C GLN A 73 -15.56 2.32 -16.99
N THR A 74 -14.78 2.22 -18.06
CA THR A 74 -14.30 3.38 -18.83
C THR A 74 -15.02 3.45 -20.18
N GLU A 75 -14.91 4.59 -20.88
CA GLU A 75 -15.52 4.75 -22.21
C GLU A 75 -14.94 3.78 -23.25
N TRP A 76 -13.69 3.33 -23.05
CA TRP A 76 -12.97 2.46 -23.98
C TRP A 76 -13.22 0.97 -23.73
N LYS A 77 -13.88 0.62 -22.63
CA LYS A 77 -14.10 -0.77 -22.23
C LYS A 77 -15.52 -0.95 -21.70
N GLU A 78 -16.34 -1.63 -22.50
CA GLU A 78 -17.77 -1.83 -22.21
C GLU A 78 -18.00 -2.60 -20.90
N GLU A 79 -17.18 -3.61 -20.61
CA GLU A 79 -17.32 -4.43 -19.41
C GLU A 79 -16.50 -3.89 -18.24
N PRO A 80 -17.09 -3.75 -17.03
CA PRO A 80 -16.35 -3.38 -15.83
C PRO A 80 -15.21 -4.36 -15.53
N PHE A 81 -14.12 -3.85 -14.97
CA PHE A 81 -12.96 -4.68 -14.61
C PHE A 81 -12.35 -4.26 -13.29
N LEU A 82 -11.66 -5.20 -12.63
CA LEU A 82 -10.86 -4.91 -11.44
C LEU A 82 -9.70 -4.01 -11.83
N ALA A 83 -9.72 -2.78 -11.35
CA ALA A 83 -8.68 -1.78 -11.61
C ALA A 83 -7.74 -1.58 -10.41
N GLY A 84 -8.12 -2.02 -9.21
CA GLY A 84 -7.25 -1.95 -8.04
C GLY A 84 -7.97 -2.17 -6.71
N PHE A 85 -7.49 -1.50 -5.66
CA PHE A 85 -7.99 -1.66 -4.30
C PHE A 85 -8.04 -0.32 -3.54
N ILE A 86 -8.94 -0.23 -2.57
CA ILE A 86 -8.90 0.78 -1.51
C ILE A 86 -8.79 0.09 -0.16
N ILE A 87 -7.82 0.54 0.63
CA ILE A 87 -7.63 0.14 2.04
C ILE A 87 -7.96 1.35 2.89
N TYR A 88 -8.95 1.28 3.78
CA TYR A 88 -9.41 2.45 4.52
C TYR A 88 -9.83 2.13 5.95
N CYS A 89 -9.67 3.10 6.85
CA CYS A 89 -10.16 3.02 8.23
C CYS A 89 -11.66 3.33 8.25
N ASN A 90 -12.49 2.32 8.53
CA ASN A 90 -13.95 2.44 8.42
C ASN A 90 -14.55 3.43 9.43
N GLU A 91 -13.84 3.70 10.53
CA GLU A 91 -14.28 4.65 11.55
C GLU A 91 -14.18 6.12 11.14
N VAL A 92 -13.31 6.45 10.16
CA VAL A 92 -12.98 7.86 9.84
C VAL A 92 -13.03 8.19 8.35
N ALA A 93 -13.04 7.19 7.47
CA ALA A 93 -13.06 7.38 6.04
C ALA A 93 -14.26 6.65 5.41
N LYS A 94 -14.92 7.32 4.47
CA LYS A 94 -15.85 6.67 3.54
C LYS A 94 -15.11 6.43 2.23
N PRO A 95 -15.08 5.19 1.72
CA PRO A 95 -14.26 4.85 0.56
C PRO A 95 -14.68 5.63 -0.69
N ALA A 96 -15.98 5.88 -0.89
CA ALA A 96 -16.48 6.69 -2.01
C ALA A 96 -15.96 8.15 -1.98
N ASP A 97 -15.90 8.78 -0.80
CA ASP A 97 -15.41 10.14 -0.64
C ASP A 97 -13.89 10.21 -0.88
N VAL A 98 -13.16 9.19 -0.41
CA VAL A 98 -11.71 9.04 -0.64
C VAL A 98 -11.41 8.91 -2.13
N LEU A 99 -12.11 8.00 -2.82
CA LEU A 99 -11.91 7.75 -4.26
C LEU A 99 -12.24 8.99 -5.08
N LYS A 100 -13.36 9.66 -4.78
CA LYS A 100 -13.71 10.93 -5.42
C LYS A 100 -12.61 11.98 -5.24
N THR A 101 -12.09 12.13 -4.02
CA THR A 101 -11.02 13.09 -3.74
C THR A 101 -9.75 12.77 -4.53
N CYS A 102 -9.34 11.51 -4.59
CA CYS A 102 -8.16 11.09 -5.35
C CYS A 102 -8.35 11.31 -6.85
N SER A 103 -9.55 11.00 -7.38
CA SER A 103 -9.90 11.22 -8.79
C SER A 103 -9.88 12.71 -9.17
N GLU A 104 -10.44 13.59 -8.34
CA GLU A 104 -10.46 15.03 -8.58
C GLU A 104 -9.06 15.67 -8.50
N LEU A 105 -8.19 15.16 -7.63
CA LEU A 105 -6.83 15.68 -7.45
C LEU A 105 -5.83 15.14 -8.48
N GLY A 106 -6.01 13.89 -8.92
CA GLY A 106 -5.09 13.20 -9.82
C GLY A 106 -3.68 13.03 -9.25
N MET A 107 -2.69 13.05 -10.14
CA MET A 107 -1.27 12.95 -9.78
C MET A 107 -0.76 14.29 -9.24
N THR A 108 -0.84 14.49 -7.92
CA THR A 108 -0.41 15.74 -7.27
C THR A 108 0.69 15.51 -6.24
N SER A 109 1.62 16.48 -6.16
CA SER A 109 2.63 16.57 -5.08
C SER A 109 2.33 17.70 -4.10
N ASP A 110 1.08 18.17 -4.06
CA ASP A 110 0.65 19.22 -3.14
C ASP A 110 0.18 18.61 -1.80
N VAL A 111 1.07 18.58 -0.80
CA VAL A 111 0.77 18.14 0.57
C VAL A 111 -0.39 18.89 1.23
N SER A 112 -0.71 20.11 0.78
CA SER A 112 -1.83 20.89 1.36
C SER A 112 -3.19 20.22 1.17
N LYS A 113 -3.26 19.24 0.27
CA LYS A 113 -4.47 18.48 -0.06
C LYS A 113 -4.68 17.26 0.85
N ASN A 114 -3.75 16.95 1.76
CA ASN A 114 -3.76 15.73 2.60
C ASN A 114 -3.76 14.43 1.77
N VAL A 115 -3.40 14.52 0.50
CA VAL A 115 -3.28 13.38 -0.41
C VAL A 115 -1.90 13.45 -1.00
N ILE A 116 -1.15 12.36 -0.85
CA ILE A 116 0.18 12.21 -1.45
C ILE A 116 0.07 11.16 -2.53
N TYR A 117 0.36 11.56 -3.76
CA TYR A 117 0.55 10.62 -4.86
C TYR A 117 1.91 9.91 -4.72
N VAL A 118 1.90 8.58 -4.80
CA VAL A 118 3.05 7.70 -4.76
C VAL A 118 3.10 6.90 -6.07
N ASN A 119 4.15 7.06 -6.87
CA ASN A 119 4.20 6.64 -8.28
C ASN A 119 4.92 5.30 -8.49
N ARG A 120 4.48 4.56 -9.52
CA ARG A 120 5.03 3.43 -10.32
C ARG A 120 6.36 2.75 -9.94
N TYR A 121 7.42 3.49 -9.60
CA TYR A 121 8.78 2.92 -9.56
C TYR A 121 9.31 2.58 -8.17
N ASP A 122 8.59 2.98 -7.14
CA ASP A 122 8.96 2.63 -5.77
C ASP A 122 8.74 1.14 -5.49
N TRP A 123 8.05 0.45 -6.39
CA TRP A 123 7.52 -0.88 -6.18
C TRP A 123 8.42 -1.90 -6.88
N SER A 124 8.36 -2.24 -8.16
CA SER A 124 8.95 -3.53 -8.58
C SER A 124 10.39 -3.61 -9.13
N TRP A 125 11.14 -2.53 -9.38
CA TRP A 125 12.34 -2.65 -10.27
C TRP A 125 13.63 -1.92 -9.86
N ALA A 126 13.61 -0.89 -9.02
CA ALA A 126 14.79 -0.01 -8.81
C ALA A 126 15.34 0.01 -7.38
N HIS A 127 14.82 -0.83 -6.48
CA HIS A 127 15.43 -1.01 -5.16
C HIS A 127 16.56 -2.00 -5.27
N ASP A 128 17.79 -1.47 -5.40
CA ASP A 128 18.98 -2.21 -5.01
C ASP A 128 18.83 -2.45 -3.49
N LEU A 129 18.40 -3.65 -3.09
CA LEU A 129 18.25 -4.02 -1.69
C LEU A 129 19.58 -3.95 -0.92
N GLY A 130 20.68 -3.53 -1.55
CA GLY A 130 22.02 -3.43 -0.97
C GLY A 130 22.49 -4.79 -0.49
N ASP A 131 23.28 -4.82 0.58
CA ASP A 131 23.73 -6.03 1.28
C ASP A 131 22.57 -6.85 1.92
N ALA A 132 21.33 -6.71 1.46
CA ALA A 132 20.31 -7.70 1.76
C ALA A 132 20.86 -9.06 1.30
N PRO A 133 20.90 -10.07 2.19
CA PRO A 133 21.41 -11.38 1.85
C PRO A 133 20.74 -11.87 0.56
N GLU A 134 21.52 -12.44 -0.35
CA GLU A 134 21.03 -13.04 -1.61
C GLU A 134 19.90 -14.07 -1.34
N GLU A 135 19.87 -14.60 -0.12
CA GLU A 135 18.84 -15.47 0.47
C GLU A 135 17.46 -14.81 0.68
N LEU A 136 17.36 -13.47 0.56
CA LEU A 136 16.13 -12.68 0.63
C LEU A 136 15.58 -12.31 -0.75
N LEU A 137 16.32 -12.60 -1.82
CA LEU A 137 15.85 -12.41 -3.20
C LEU A 137 14.99 -13.62 -3.57
N PHE A 138 13.68 -13.51 -3.33
CA PHE A 138 12.73 -14.59 -3.60
C PHE A 138 12.40 -14.65 -5.10
N ASP A 139 12.52 -15.85 -5.68
CA ASP A 139 11.97 -16.18 -7.00
C ASP A 139 10.45 -16.32 -6.83
N ALA A 140 9.74 -15.19 -6.84
CA ALA A 140 8.30 -15.07 -6.62
C ALA A 140 7.50 -15.61 -7.82
N ASN A 141 7.71 -16.88 -8.16
CA ASN A 141 6.87 -17.59 -9.11
C ASN A 141 5.63 -18.09 -8.36
N GLU A 142 4.54 -17.34 -8.51
CA GLU A 142 3.14 -17.77 -8.27
C GLU A 142 2.69 -18.13 -6.84
N GLU A 143 3.54 -18.02 -5.82
CA GLU A 143 3.13 -18.27 -4.44
C GLU A 143 2.44 -17.06 -3.78
N ASP A 144 1.35 -17.33 -3.05
CA ASP A 144 0.58 -16.37 -2.23
C ASP A 144 1.52 -15.53 -1.36
N GLY A 145 1.45 -14.20 -1.42
CA GLY A 145 2.33 -13.29 -0.68
C GLY A 145 2.39 -13.58 0.83
N TRP A 146 1.37 -14.22 1.41
CA TRP A 146 1.39 -14.69 2.80
C TRP A 146 2.32 -15.88 3.03
N SER A 147 2.41 -16.81 2.07
CA SER A 147 3.38 -17.91 2.10
C SER A 147 4.81 -17.38 2.01
N VAL A 148 5.08 -16.37 1.19
CA VAL A 148 6.37 -15.68 1.12
C VAL A 148 6.68 -14.97 2.44
N ILE A 149 5.71 -14.29 3.05
CA ILE A 149 5.86 -13.69 4.39
C ILE A 149 6.17 -14.77 5.44
N ASN A 150 5.52 -15.95 5.38
CA ASN A 150 5.77 -17.03 6.33
C ASN A 150 7.12 -17.71 6.11
N GLN A 151 7.54 -17.92 4.87
CA GLN A 151 8.86 -18.45 4.56
C GLN A 151 9.96 -17.45 4.95
N PHE A 152 9.72 -16.16 4.75
CA PHE A 152 10.57 -15.09 5.27
C PHE A 152 10.65 -15.14 6.81
N LYS A 153 9.53 -15.33 7.52
CA LYS A 153 9.51 -15.54 8.99
C LYS A 153 10.34 -16.76 9.41
N GLU A 154 10.25 -17.87 8.68
CA GLU A 154 10.97 -19.12 8.97
C GLU A 154 12.48 -18.97 8.74
N ASN A 155 12.88 -18.38 7.60
CA ASN A 155 14.28 -18.10 7.27
C ASN A 155 14.91 -17.10 8.26
N LEU A 156 14.14 -16.09 8.69
CA LEU A 156 14.56 -15.16 9.76
C LEU A 156 14.68 -15.82 11.13
N ALA A 157 13.79 -16.74 11.48
CA ALA A 157 13.84 -17.46 12.76
C ALA A 157 15.07 -18.38 12.87
N ALA A 158 15.60 -18.84 11.73
CA ALA A 158 16.81 -19.64 11.63
C ALA A 158 18.12 -18.82 11.77
N GLN A 159 18.09 -17.50 11.53
CA GLN A 159 19.24 -16.63 11.73
C GLN A 159 19.39 -16.24 13.22
N LYS A 160 20.57 -16.52 13.79
CA LYS A 160 20.82 -16.52 15.25
C LYS A 160 20.85 -15.15 15.93
N ASP A 161 20.81 -14.05 15.18
CA ASP A 161 20.97 -12.71 15.75
C ASP A 161 20.12 -11.68 14.98
N ASN A 162 18.83 -11.56 15.33
CA ASN A 162 17.98 -10.52 14.75
C ASN A 162 16.75 -10.19 15.61
N SER A 163 17.00 -9.62 16.80
CA SER A 163 15.95 -9.17 17.72
C SER A 163 15.07 -8.04 17.15
N LEU A 164 15.59 -7.24 16.23
CA LEU A 164 14.89 -6.09 15.61
C LEU A 164 13.79 -6.50 14.62
N ILE A 165 13.93 -7.65 13.94
CA ILE A 165 13.01 -8.07 12.86
C ILE A 165 11.86 -8.92 13.39
N LYS A 166 12.09 -9.69 14.48
CA LYS A 166 11.01 -10.40 15.20
C LYS A 166 9.95 -9.46 15.80
N GLU A 167 10.34 -8.23 16.14
CA GLU A 167 9.42 -7.17 16.58
C GLU A 167 8.73 -6.44 15.41
N ALA A 168 9.33 -6.46 14.23
CA ALA A 168 8.88 -5.61 13.13
C ALA A 168 7.63 -6.17 12.43
N LEU A 169 7.56 -7.49 12.18
CA LEU A 169 6.41 -8.12 11.51
C LEU A 169 5.20 -8.35 12.43
N LEU A 170 5.39 -8.11 13.72
CA LEU A 170 4.39 -8.27 14.78
C LEU A 170 4.62 -7.18 15.84
N VAL A 171 3.95 -6.02 15.70
CA VAL A 171 3.78 -5.12 16.85
C VAL A 171 2.70 -5.72 17.73
N ASP A 172 3.06 -6.18 18.93
CA ASP A 172 2.16 -6.85 19.88
C ASP A 172 1.42 -8.09 19.31
N ASN A 173 2.09 -8.94 18.52
CA ASN A 173 1.48 -10.12 17.87
C ASN A 173 0.36 -9.81 16.85
N LYS A 174 0.33 -8.60 16.28
CA LYS A 174 -0.66 -8.22 15.26
C LYS A 174 0.00 -8.05 13.89
N PRO A 175 -0.63 -8.52 12.80
CA PRO A 175 -0.10 -8.30 11.45
C PRO A 175 0.01 -6.80 11.18
N VAL A 176 1.17 -6.37 10.68
CA VAL A 176 1.42 -4.99 10.26
C VAL A 176 1.85 -5.03 8.80
N GLY A 177 1.07 -4.41 7.93
CA GLY A 177 1.37 -4.31 6.49
C GLY A 177 0.30 -4.94 5.61
N VAL A 178 0.19 -4.41 4.39
CA VAL A 178 -0.70 -4.94 3.35
C VAL A 178 0.12 -5.07 2.07
N HIS A 179 0.26 -6.30 1.58
CA HIS A 179 0.81 -6.56 0.26
C HIS A 179 -0.32 -6.47 -0.77
N LEU A 180 -0.19 -5.57 -1.74
CA LEU A 180 -1.13 -5.44 -2.84
C LEU A 180 -0.45 -5.91 -4.13
N ALA A 181 -1.07 -6.86 -4.80
CA ALA A 181 -0.68 -7.30 -6.13
C ALA A 181 -1.93 -7.37 -7.01
N CYS A 182 -1.81 -6.91 -8.25
CA CYS A 182 -2.83 -7.09 -9.27
C CYS A 182 -2.18 -7.89 -10.42
N PRO A 183 -2.82 -8.94 -10.94
CA PRO A 183 -2.19 -9.88 -11.87
C PRO A 183 -1.85 -9.29 -13.26
N HIS A 184 -2.38 -8.11 -13.59
CA HIS A 184 -2.24 -7.51 -14.92
C HIS A 184 -1.98 -5.99 -14.84
N THR A 185 -0.82 -5.60 -14.31
CA THR A 185 -0.42 -4.18 -14.19
C THR A 185 0.76 -3.85 -15.10
N GLU A 186 0.68 -2.71 -15.79
CA GLU A 186 1.83 -2.08 -16.46
C GLU A 186 2.21 -0.74 -15.81
N TYR A 187 1.27 -0.15 -15.06
CA TYR A 187 1.29 1.21 -14.55
C TYR A 187 0.54 1.26 -13.21
N GLU A 188 1.25 0.91 -12.14
CA GLU A 188 0.74 0.93 -10.78
C GLU A 188 0.82 2.36 -10.21
N LEU A 189 -0.31 2.86 -9.72
CA LEU A 189 -0.44 4.17 -9.09
C LEU A 189 -0.94 4.01 -7.66
N GLY A 190 -0.42 4.81 -6.75
CA GLY A 190 -0.87 4.82 -5.36
C GLY A 190 -1.15 6.24 -4.86
N TRP A 191 -2.05 6.31 -3.88
CA TRP A 191 -2.29 7.52 -3.10
C TRP A 191 -2.34 7.18 -1.62
N LEU A 192 -1.60 7.94 -0.82
CA LEU A 192 -1.74 7.97 0.63
C LEU A 192 -2.66 9.12 1.00
N VAL A 193 -3.74 8.82 1.72
CA VAL A 193 -4.76 9.80 2.11
C VAL A 193 -4.72 9.97 3.62
N PHE A 194 -4.47 11.20 4.04
CA PHE A 194 -4.29 11.59 5.44
C PHE A 194 -5.51 12.33 5.98
N HIS A 195 -5.69 12.26 7.29
CA HIS A 195 -6.79 12.93 7.96
C HIS A 195 -6.67 14.47 7.80
N PRO A 196 -7.75 15.20 7.45
CA PRO A 196 -7.68 16.63 7.11
C PRO A 196 -7.23 17.54 8.25
N ILE A 197 -7.57 17.16 9.49
CA ILE A 197 -7.15 17.85 10.72
C ILE A 197 -5.82 17.29 11.24
N LYS A 198 -5.72 15.97 11.44
CA LYS A 198 -4.52 15.28 11.89
C LYS A 198 -3.67 14.81 10.70
N ARG A 199 -3.01 15.75 10.04
CA ARG A 199 -2.37 15.53 8.73
C ARG A 199 -1.25 14.49 8.69
N ASP A 200 -0.78 14.01 9.84
CA ASP A 200 0.17 12.91 9.94
C ASP A 200 -0.49 11.54 10.14
N GLU A 201 -1.80 11.44 10.33
CA GLU A 201 -2.52 10.16 10.49
C GLU A 201 -3.15 9.72 9.15
N LEU A 202 -2.66 8.60 8.61
CA LEU A 202 -3.23 7.96 7.42
C LEU A 202 -4.63 7.41 7.70
N ILE A 203 -5.55 7.64 6.77
CA ILE A 203 -6.93 7.14 6.83
C ILE A 203 -7.31 6.24 5.66
N ALA A 204 -6.58 6.32 4.54
CA ALA A 204 -6.76 5.40 3.42
C ALA A 204 -5.51 5.29 2.54
N ILE A 205 -5.42 4.18 1.82
CA ILE A 205 -4.51 3.93 0.71
C ILE A 205 -5.39 3.58 -0.49
N VAL A 206 -5.20 4.29 -1.60
CA VAL A 206 -5.81 3.95 -2.88
C VAL A 206 -4.73 3.38 -3.77
N TYR A 207 -5.02 2.24 -4.36
CA TYR A 207 -4.13 1.56 -5.30
C TYR A 207 -4.86 1.31 -6.61
N ASP A 208 -4.27 1.81 -7.69
CA ASP A 208 -4.75 1.66 -9.06
C ASP A 208 -3.70 0.90 -9.85
N GLY A 209 -3.97 -0.38 -10.10
CA GLY A 209 -3.11 -1.26 -10.89
C GLY A 209 -3.30 -1.10 -12.41
N ALA A 210 -4.29 -0.32 -12.85
CA ALA A 210 -4.68 -0.21 -14.25
C ALA A 210 -4.41 1.17 -14.87
N TYR A 211 -3.87 2.13 -14.12
CA TYR A 211 -3.66 3.54 -14.49
C TYR A 211 -4.94 4.34 -14.80
N THR A 212 -6.06 3.65 -14.95
CA THR A 212 -7.38 4.21 -15.23
C THR A 212 -8.35 3.95 -14.07
N GLY A 213 -7.88 3.45 -12.93
CA GLY A 213 -8.70 3.10 -11.78
C GLY A 213 -9.41 4.29 -11.13
N LEU A 214 -8.91 5.50 -11.37
CA LEU A 214 -9.58 6.74 -10.97
C LEU A 214 -10.22 7.50 -12.13
N GLU A 215 -10.23 6.89 -13.33
CA GLU A 215 -10.86 7.42 -14.54
C GLU A 215 -12.17 6.66 -14.80
N GLY A 216 -13.27 7.36 -15.09
CA GLY A 216 -14.55 6.74 -15.47
C GLY A 216 -15.50 6.45 -14.31
N ASN A 217 -16.40 5.49 -14.51
CA ASN A 217 -17.43 5.14 -13.54
C ASN A 217 -16.88 4.11 -12.55
N ILE A 218 -16.55 4.58 -11.35
CA ILE A 218 -15.96 3.79 -10.27
C ILE A 218 -17.07 3.17 -9.42
N SER A 219 -16.98 1.86 -9.17
CA SER A 219 -17.81 1.12 -8.22
C SER A 219 -16.94 0.27 -7.28
N LEU A 220 -17.49 0.00 -6.10
CA LEU A 220 -16.86 -0.87 -5.11
C LEU A 220 -17.58 -2.21 -5.10
N VAL A 221 -16.82 -3.30 -4.95
CA VAL A 221 -17.43 -4.61 -4.67
C VAL A 221 -17.90 -4.64 -3.22
N ASP A 222 -19.14 -5.12 -3.02
CA ASP A 222 -19.80 -5.23 -1.72
C ASP A 222 -19.37 -6.45 -0.92
#